data_AF-A0A812Y9M9-F1
#
_entry.id   AF-A0A812Y9M9-F1
#
_cell.length_a   1.000
_cell.length_b   1.000
_cell.length_c   1.000
_cell.angle_alpha   90.00
_cell.angle_beta   90.00
_cell.angle_gamma   90.00
#
_symmetry.space_group_name_H-M   'P 1'
#
loop_
_entity.id
_entity.type
_entity.pdbx_description
1 polymer ?
#
loop_
_entity_poly.entity_id
_entity_poly.type
_entity_poly.pdbx_seq_one_letter_code
_entity_poly.pdbx_strand_id
1 'polypeptide(L)'
;MPDVAQAADDTRQGLIDQVKSHQKASSGFQKTWHAYCDAHGDGVYDPARHKVQFLEEFLKTAATKNADVKGSKRKRKEVTCSGSGSAASRSRSRARRRRRHGKGRRRAHGRRHRRDRRRRDHRGRRRRKLRRKRRSESSGSSEVSDLPSRATAIKGAERAVAAAAEELERLKANPDVAVDEPALQQKQKEEMKVALQALQSEAEADVQAQVQEAKDKLAQEKVSRMIEAEEKLDQAIAERLKEAEDKLRQEAQGRIDEAQKQAQARLEEIMADAKPKIEASWADQIKDLEAKAKAARAAANAFTKKE
;
A
#
# COMPACT_ATOMS: atom_id res chain seq x y z
N MET A 1 28.54 3.25 -54.53
CA MET A 1 27.50 4.24 -54.18
C MET A 1 26.84 3.83 -52.86
N PRO A 2 27.44 4.16 -51.70
CA PRO A 2 26.84 3.96 -50.38
C PRO A 2 26.40 5.32 -49.81
N ASP A 3 25.15 5.74 -50.01
CA ASP A 3 24.72 7.05 -49.45
C ASP A 3 23.22 7.17 -49.10
N VAL A 4 22.37 6.23 -49.50
CA VAL A 4 20.91 6.34 -49.22
C VAL A 4 20.50 5.64 -47.92
N ALA A 5 21.20 4.57 -47.53
CA ALA A 5 20.90 3.83 -46.31
C ALA A 5 21.32 4.59 -45.04
N GLN A 6 22.43 5.34 -45.11
CA GLN A 6 22.97 6.06 -43.97
C GLN A 6 22.08 7.24 -43.55
N ALA A 7 21.54 7.98 -44.52
CA ALA A 7 20.59 9.07 -44.26
C ALA A 7 19.27 8.58 -43.62
N ALA A 8 18.84 7.34 -43.91
CA ALA A 8 17.65 6.76 -43.31
C ALA A 8 17.87 6.35 -41.83
N ASP A 9 19.07 5.90 -41.49
CA ASP A 9 19.43 5.59 -40.10
C ASP A 9 19.67 6.87 -39.27
N ASP A 10 20.26 7.91 -39.86
CA ASP A 10 20.44 9.22 -39.21
C ASP A 10 19.10 9.89 -38.90
N THR A 11 18.14 9.83 -39.84
CA THR A 11 16.78 10.35 -39.62
C THR A 11 16.03 9.56 -38.55
N ARG A 12 16.17 8.23 -38.53
CA ARG A 12 15.61 7.39 -37.47
C ARG A 12 16.19 7.72 -36.10
N GLN A 13 17.51 7.86 -36.02
CA GLN A 13 18.21 8.17 -34.78
C GLN A 13 17.78 9.55 -34.22
N GLY A 14 17.63 10.55 -35.10
CA GLY A 14 17.10 11.86 -34.73
C GLY A 14 15.70 11.81 -34.12
N LEU A 15 14.80 10.98 -34.67
CA LEU A 15 13.45 10.80 -34.14
C LEU A 15 13.45 10.07 -32.78
N ILE A 16 14.31 9.07 -32.61
CA ILE A 16 14.49 8.36 -31.33
C ILE A 16 14.91 9.33 -30.24
N ASP A 17 15.89 10.18 -30.52
CA ASP A 17 16.43 11.14 -29.55
C ASP A 17 15.41 12.24 -29.22
N GLN A 18 14.61 12.65 -30.21
CA GLN A 18 13.50 13.57 -30.00
C GLN A 18 12.45 12.97 -29.04
N VAL A 19 11.99 11.73 -29.29
CA VAL A 19 11.03 11.06 -28.41
C VAL A 19 11.59 10.90 -26.99
N LYS A 20 12.85 10.50 -26.85
CA LYS A 20 13.53 10.38 -25.54
C LYS A 20 13.64 11.73 -24.83
N SER A 21 13.92 12.81 -25.55
CA SER A 21 13.98 14.17 -24.99
C SER A 21 12.62 14.59 -24.44
N HIS A 22 11.54 14.37 -25.19
CA HIS A 22 10.18 14.69 -24.75
C HIS A 22 9.71 13.81 -23.58
N GLN A 23 10.09 12.53 -23.54
CA GLN A 23 9.84 11.65 -22.38
C GLN A 23 10.51 12.18 -21.11
N LYS A 24 11.76 12.66 -21.20
CA LYS A 24 12.49 13.26 -20.07
C LYS A 24 11.89 14.60 -19.64
N ALA A 25 11.44 15.41 -20.59
CA ALA A 25 10.92 16.76 -20.33
C ALA A 25 9.51 16.77 -19.71
N SER A 26 8.67 15.77 -20.01
CA SER A 26 7.29 15.72 -19.54
C SER A 26 6.83 14.31 -19.21
N SER A 27 6.46 14.10 -17.94
CA SER A 27 5.83 12.86 -17.50
C SER A 27 4.46 12.61 -18.17
N GLY A 28 3.77 13.67 -18.61
CA GLY A 28 2.53 13.56 -19.39
C GLY A 28 2.78 13.01 -20.80
N PHE A 29 3.87 13.45 -21.43
CA PHE A 29 4.29 12.95 -22.74
C PHE A 29 4.69 11.47 -22.66
N GLN A 30 5.43 11.08 -21.62
CA GLN A 30 5.78 9.68 -21.37
C GLN A 30 4.55 8.76 -21.26
N LYS A 31 3.51 9.19 -20.53
CA LYS A 31 2.23 8.45 -20.44
C LYS A 31 1.53 8.34 -21.79
N THR A 32 1.56 9.40 -22.59
CA THR A 32 0.95 9.42 -23.92
C THR A 32 1.69 8.49 -24.89
N TRP A 33 3.02 8.42 -24.77
CA TRP A 33 3.85 7.44 -25.49
C TRP A 33 3.51 6.01 -25.11
N HIS A 34 3.42 5.68 -23.80
CA HIS A 34 3.07 4.34 -23.36
C HIS A 34 1.69 3.91 -23.91
N ALA A 35 0.69 4.79 -23.78
CA ALA A 35 -0.65 4.51 -24.31
C ALA A 35 -0.67 4.33 -25.83
N TYR A 36 0.19 5.04 -26.57
CA TYR A 36 0.33 4.86 -28.01
C TYR A 36 1.01 3.52 -28.36
N CYS A 37 2.04 3.13 -27.61
CA CYS A 37 2.69 1.82 -27.75
C CYS A 37 1.76 0.65 -27.38
N ASP A 38 0.87 0.82 -26.40
CA ASP A 38 -0.13 -0.18 -26.04
C ASP A 38 -1.18 -0.37 -27.14
N ALA A 39 -1.56 0.72 -27.82
CA ALA A 39 -2.58 0.68 -28.86
C ALA A 39 -2.03 0.21 -30.22
N HIS A 40 -0.77 0.53 -30.55
CA HIS A 40 -0.23 0.37 -31.90
C HIS A 40 1.15 -0.31 -31.97
N GLY A 41 1.83 -0.51 -30.84
CA GLY A 41 3.24 -0.92 -30.78
C GLY A 41 3.49 -2.21 -29.99
N ASP A 42 2.47 -3.07 -29.86
CA ASP A 42 2.54 -4.39 -29.17
C ASP A 42 3.14 -4.32 -27.75
N GLY A 43 2.93 -3.22 -27.03
CA GLY A 43 3.46 -3.02 -25.67
C GLY A 43 4.99 -2.87 -25.60
N VAL A 44 5.66 -2.61 -26.73
CA VAL A 44 7.10 -2.30 -26.77
C VAL A 44 7.27 -0.80 -26.55
N TYR A 45 7.87 -0.39 -25.42
CA TYR A 45 8.01 1.03 -25.08
C TYR A 45 9.33 1.66 -25.51
N ASP A 46 10.28 0.87 -26.01
CA ASP A 46 11.58 1.38 -26.44
C ASP A 46 11.47 2.06 -27.82
N PRO A 47 11.71 3.38 -27.93
CA PRO A 47 11.66 4.09 -29.21
C PRO A 47 12.63 3.52 -30.26
N ALA A 48 13.75 2.93 -29.83
CA ALA A 48 14.73 2.34 -30.76
C ALA A 48 14.21 1.09 -31.46
N ARG A 49 13.20 0.42 -30.91
CA ARG A 49 12.60 -0.80 -31.48
C ARG A 49 11.51 -0.52 -32.51
N HIS A 50 11.11 0.75 -32.67
CA HIS A 50 10.06 1.16 -33.61
C HIS A 50 10.62 1.66 -34.94
N LYS A 51 9.81 1.54 -36.00
CA LYS A 51 10.13 2.03 -37.35
C LYS A 51 9.97 3.55 -37.43
N VAL A 52 10.65 4.18 -38.40
CA VAL A 52 10.62 5.64 -38.64
C VAL A 52 9.19 6.18 -38.75
N GLN A 53 8.35 5.54 -39.58
CA GLN A 53 6.96 5.94 -39.80
C GLN A 53 6.15 5.97 -38.49
N PHE A 54 6.37 4.99 -37.61
CA PHE A 54 5.69 4.91 -36.32
C PHE A 54 6.06 6.08 -35.40
N LEU A 55 7.36 6.44 -35.36
CA LEU A 55 7.85 7.57 -34.56
C LEU A 55 7.32 8.90 -35.08
N GLU A 56 7.25 9.08 -36.41
CA GLU A 56 6.70 10.28 -37.03
C GLU A 56 5.19 10.44 -36.76
N GLU A 57 4.42 9.36 -36.92
CA GLU A 57 2.98 9.35 -36.64
C GLU A 57 2.69 9.67 -35.17
N PHE A 58 3.48 9.10 -34.26
CA PHE A 58 3.37 9.43 -32.84
C PHE A 58 3.66 10.92 -32.58
N LEU A 59 4.74 11.48 -33.12
CA LEU A 59 5.07 12.89 -32.90
C LEU A 59 4.01 13.84 -33.48
N LYS A 60 3.42 13.50 -34.65
CA LYS A 60 2.29 14.24 -35.23
C LYS A 60 1.06 14.20 -34.32
N THR A 61 0.70 13.03 -33.79
CA THR A 61 -0.47 12.88 -32.89
C THR A 61 -0.23 13.49 -31.50
N ALA A 62 1.01 13.49 -31.00
CA ALA A 62 1.37 14.13 -29.75
C ALA A 62 1.36 15.67 -29.86
N ALA A 63 1.72 16.21 -31.02
CA ALA A 63 1.66 17.66 -31.28
C ALA A 63 0.22 18.17 -31.29
N THR A 64 -0.72 17.44 -31.89
CA THR A 64 -2.15 17.84 -31.92
C THR A 64 -2.79 17.75 -30.53
N LYS A 65 -2.55 16.67 -29.77
CA LYS A 65 -3.09 16.49 -28.41
C LYS A 65 -2.58 17.52 -27.40
N ASN A 66 -1.36 18.03 -27.57
CA ASN A 66 -0.81 19.07 -26.70
C ASN A 66 -1.38 20.48 -26.96
N ALA A 67 -2.00 20.72 -28.13
CA ALA A 67 -2.61 22.01 -28.46
C ALA A 67 -3.94 22.24 -27.71
N ASP A 68 -4.72 21.18 -27.44
CA ASP A 68 -6.02 21.28 -26.76
C ASP A 68 -5.94 21.59 -25.26
N VAL A 69 -4.81 21.32 -24.60
CA VAL A 69 -4.65 21.52 -23.15
C VAL A 69 -4.47 23.01 -22.78
N LYS A 70 -4.06 23.88 -23.72
CA LYS A 70 -3.84 25.31 -23.43
C LYS A 70 -5.11 26.18 -23.42
N GLY A 71 -6.28 25.63 -23.75
CA GLY A 71 -7.55 26.39 -23.87
C GLY A 71 -8.48 26.43 -22.65
N SER A 72 -8.30 25.57 -21.63
CA SER A 72 -9.27 25.45 -20.53
C SER A 72 -8.89 26.23 -19.27
N LYS A 73 -8.94 27.56 -19.36
CA LYS A 73 -8.92 28.47 -18.19
C LYS A 73 -10.36 28.89 -17.88
N ARG A 74 -11.10 28.12 -17.06
CA ARG A 74 -12.42 28.55 -16.53
C ARG A 74 -12.47 28.49 -14.99
N LYS A 75 -12.27 29.69 -14.43
CA LYS A 75 -13.09 30.37 -13.41
C LYS A 75 -13.37 29.62 -12.10
N ARG A 76 -12.46 29.79 -11.16
CA ARG A 76 -12.65 29.55 -9.72
C ARG A 76 -13.60 30.65 -9.19
N LYS A 77 -14.81 30.28 -8.74
CA LYS A 77 -15.79 31.21 -8.14
C LYS A 77 -15.71 31.07 -6.62
N GLU A 78 -15.15 32.08 -5.96
CA GLU A 78 -15.32 32.31 -4.52
C GLU A 78 -16.79 32.55 -4.22
N VAL A 79 -17.30 31.90 -3.17
CA VAL A 79 -18.60 32.20 -2.57
C VAL A 79 -18.36 32.53 -1.11
N THR A 80 -18.36 33.83 -0.83
CA THR A 80 -18.53 34.41 0.50
C THR A 80 -20.00 34.25 0.92
N CYS A 81 -20.23 33.61 2.07
CA CYS A 81 -21.56 33.44 2.64
C CYS A 81 -21.87 34.55 3.67
N SER A 82 -22.64 35.54 3.25
CA SER A 82 -23.36 36.49 4.11
C SER A 82 -24.76 35.94 4.38
N GLY A 83 -25.19 36.00 5.64
CA GLY A 83 -26.32 35.24 6.15
C GLY A 83 -27.72 35.69 5.74
N SER A 84 -28.68 34.81 5.97
CA SER A 84 -29.87 35.00 6.81
C SER A 84 -30.74 33.75 6.71
N GLY A 85 -31.32 33.27 7.83
CA GLY A 85 -32.27 32.16 7.80
C GLY A 85 -32.24 31.22 9.00
N SER A 86 -33.00 31.60 10.03
CA SER A 86 -33.73 30.72 10.95
C SER A 86 -32.95 29.78 11.87
N ALA A 87 -32.56 30.35 13.00
CA ALA A 87 -32.32 29.68 14.26
C ALA A 87 -33.65 29.32 14.94
N ALA A 88 -34.00 28.03 14.98
CA ALA A 88 -34.77 27.40 16.06
C ALA A 88 -35.13 25.96 15.66
N SER A 89 -34.21 25.01 15.82
CA SER A 89 -34.52 23.55 15.92
C SER A 89 -33.29 22.66 16.07
N ARG A 90 -32.09 23.12 15.67
CA ARG A 90 -30.90 22.24 15.57
C ARG A 90 -29.93 22.27 16.77
N SER A 91 -30.27 22.99 17.85
CA SER A 91 -29.33 23.21 18.98
C SER A 91 -29.23 22.04 19.96
N ARG A 92 -30.21 21.12 20.01
CA ARG A 92 -30.19 20.00 20.98
C ARG A 92 -29.36 18.78 20.52
N SER A 93 -29.10 18.62 19.22
CA SER A 93 -28.41 17.43 18.67
C SER A 93 -26.89 17.58 18.54
N ARG A 94 -26.33 18.81 18.48
CA ARG A 94 -24.86 19.02 18.43
C ARG A 94 -24.17 18.92 19.81
N ALA A 95 -24.87 19.25 20.90
CA ALA A 95 -24.31 19.16 22.26
C ALA A 95 -24.07 17.71 22.73
N ARG A 96 -24.89 16.75 22.29
CA ARG A 96 -24.72 15.32 22.63
C ARG A 96 -23.57 14.64 21.86
N ARG A 97 -23.29 15.04 20.61
CA ARG A 97 -22.16 14.49 19.82
C ARG A 97 -20.79 14.94 20.32
N ARG A 98 -20.65 16.17 20.83
CA ARG A 98 -19.37 16.66 21.41
C ARG A 98 -19.02 15.99 22.74
N ARG A 99 -20.01 15.57 23.56
CA ARG A 99 -19.76 14.85 24.82
C ARG A 99 -19.35 13.37 24.64
N ARG A 100 -19.62 12.74 23.48
CA ARG A 100 -19.21 11.35 23.22
C ARG A 100 -17.75 11.23 22.72
N HIS A 101 -17.22 12.19 21.96
CA HIS A 101 -15.83 12.12 21.47
C HIS A 101 -14.75 12.53 22.49
N GLY A 102 -15.07 13.33 23.51
CA GLY A 102 -14.13 13.68 24.58
C GLY A 102 -13.79 12.52 25.54
N LYS A 103 -14.76 11.63 25.81
CA LYS A 103 -14.56 10.46 26.71
C LYS A 103 -13.66 9.38 26.09
N GLY A 104 -13.66 9.23 24.76
CA GLY A 104 -12.80 8.26 24.06
C GLY A 104 -11.32 8.62 24.14
N ARG A 105 -10.96 9.89 23.94
CA ARG A 105 -9.56 10.37 23.99
C ARG A 105 -8.97 10.29 25.41
N ARG A 106 -9.74 10.60 26.45
CA ARG A 106 -9.29 10.44 27.86
C ARG A 106 -9.07 8.97 28.25
N ARG A 107 -9.89 8.04 27.74
CA ARG A 107 -9.71 6.59 27.96
C ARG A 107 -8.48 6.02 27.23
N ALA A 108 -8.16 6.52 26.04
CA ALA A 108 -6.96 6.13 25.29
C ALA A 108 -5.66 6.59 25.97
N HIS A 109 -5.62 7.85 26.45
CA HIS A 109 -4.45 8.38 27.17
C HIS A 109 -4.20 7.64 28.49
N GLY A 110 -5.26 7.29 29.23
CA GLY A 110 -5.16 6.48 30.45
C GLY A 110 -4.67 5.05 30.21
N ARG A 111 -5.03 4.42 29.08
CA ARG A 111 -4.54 3.09 28.70
C ARG A 111 -3.05 3.09 28.34
N ARG A 112 -2.57 4.14 27.67
CA ARG A 112 -1.14 4.30 27.33
C ARG A 112 -0.29 4.51 28.59
N HIS A 113 -0.74 5.39 29.50
CA HIS A 113 -0.05 5.63 30.78
C HIS A 113 0.00 4.39 31.69
N ARG A 114 -1.08 3.57 31.71
CA ARG A 114 -1.10 2.30 32.44
C ARG A 114 -0.14 1.26 31.83
N ARG A 115 -0.01 1.21 30.49
CA ARG A 115 0.97 0.33 29.82
C ARG A 115 2.40 0.75 30.13
N ASP A 116 2.71 2.04 30.13
CA ASP A 116 4.06 2.53 30.44
C ASP A 116 4.44 2.33 31.90
N ARG A 117 3.49 2.52 32.84
CA ARG A 117 3.73 2.21 34.26
C ARG A 117 4.02 0.72 34.48
N ARG A 118 3.26 -0.18 33.84
CA ARG A 118 3.52 -1.63 33.88
C ARG A 118 4.88 -2.00 33.27
N ARG A 119 5.28 -1.38 32.17
CA ARG A 119 6.61 -1.59 31.56
C ARG A 119 7.74 -1.13 32.49
N ARG A 120 7.59 0.02 33.16
CA ARG A 120 8.57 0.56 34.10
C ARG A 120 8.69 -0.34 35.35
N ASP A 121 7.57 -0.81 35.90
CA ASP A 121 7.56 -1.76 37.03
C ASP A 121 8.20 -3.10 36.65
N HIS A 122 7.96 -3.60 35.44
CA HIS A 122 8.55 -4.86 34.99
C HIS A 122 10.07 -4.75 34.82
N ARG A 123 10.58 -3.63 34.28
CA ARG A 123 12.02 -3.32 34.21
C ARG A 123 12.64 -3.20 35.61
N GLY A 124 11.93 -2.55 36.55
CA GLY A 124 12.35 -2.44 37.96
C GLY A 124 12.45 -3.79 38.67
N ARG A 125 11.46 -4.68 38.46
CA ARG A 125 11.48 -6.05 38.99
C ARG A 125 12.61 -6.89 38.39
N ARG A 126 12.89 -6.77 37.08
CA ARG A 126 14.06 -7.43 36.45
C ARG A 126 15.39 -6.94 37.04
N ARG A 127 15.57 -5.63 37.22
CA ARG A 127 16.78 -5.07 37.86
C ARG A 127 16.95 -5.54 39.31
N ARG A 128 15.87 -5.61 40.09
CA ARG A 128 15.92 -6.16 41.47
C ARG A 128 16.23 -7.66 41.50
N LYS A 129 15.69 -8.45 40.57
CA LYS A 129 16.07 -9.88 40.42
C LYS A 129 17.54 -10.04 40.07
N LEU A 130 18.07 -9.25 39.13
CA LEU A 130 19.49 -9.29 38.76
C LEU A 130 20.41 -8.89 39.93
N ARG A 131 20.05 -7.85 40.71
CA ARG A 131 20.81 -7.49 41.91
C ARG A 131 20.77 -8.56 42.99
N ARG A 132 19.63 -9.23 43.20
CA ARG A 132 19.53 -10.36 44.13
C ARG A 132 20.35 -11.57 43.66
N LYS A 133 20.31 -11.89 42.36
CA LYS A 133 21.12 -12.96 41.76
C LYS A 133 22.62 -12.70 41.92
N ARG A 134 23.08 -11.49 41.61
CA ARG A 134 24.48 -11.09 41.86
C ARG A 134 24.88 -11.16 43.33
N ARG A 135 23.96 -10.82 44.26
CA ARG A 135 24.22 -10.88 45.70
C ARG A 135 24.23 -12.31 46.25
N SER A 136 23.47 -13.23 45.66
CA SER A 136 23.54 -14.66 45.99
C SER A 136 24.74 -15.35 45.35
N GLU A 137 25.18 -14.89 44.17
CA GLU A 137 26.42 -15.33 43.52
C GLU A 137 27.66 -14.83 44.29
N SER A 138 27.59 -13.66 44.94
CA SER A 138 28.70 -13.14 45.76
C SER A 138 28.71 -13.65 47.21
N SER A 139 27.70 -14.43 47.64
CA SER A 139 27.68 -15.08 48.96
C SER A 139 28.14 -16.53 48.92
N GLY A 140 28.55 -17.02 47.75
CA GLY A 140 29.29 -18.28 47.62
C GLY A 140 30.69 -18.08 48.18
N SER A 141 30.88 -18.57 49.40
CA SER A 141 32.16 -18.80 50.10
C SER A 141 33.37 -18.90 49.15
N SER A 142 34.10 -17.80 48.98
CA SER A 142 35.51 -17.86 48.59
C SER A 142 36.31 -17.91 49.89
N GLU A 143 36.85 -19.08 50.22
CA GLU A 143 38.03 -19.18 51.09
C GLU A 143 39.12 -18.27 50.51
N VAL A 144 39.24 -17.06 51.07
CA VAL A 144 40.38 -16.16 50.84
C VAL A 144 41.42 -16.49 51.91
N SER A 145 42.14 -17.59 51.70
CA SER A 145 43.17 -18.10 52.60
C SER A 145 44.53 -17.42 52.42
N ASP A 146 44.67 -16.50 51.45
CA ASP A 146 45.95 -15.87 51.08
C ASP A 146 45.98 -14.35 51.31
N LEU A 147 45.22 -13.84 52.29
CA LEU A 147 45.37 -12.46 52.72
C LEU A 147 46.42 -12.39 53.86
N PRO A 148 47.55 -11.69 53.65
CA PRO A 148 48.56 -11.53 54.69
C PRO A 148 47.91 -10.90 55.92
N SER A 149 48.22 -11.45 57.11
CA SER A 149 47.77 -10.91 58.41
C SER A 149 47.91 -9.39 58.45
N ARG A 150 46.98 -8.70 59.11
CA ARG A 150 46.98 -7.23 59.20
C ARG A 150 48.36 -6.67 59.59
N ALA A 151 49.12 -7.38 60.42
CA ALA A 151 50.48 -7.03 60.79
C ALA A 151 51.49 -7.13 59.63
N THR A 152 51.39 -8.13 58.75
CA THR A 152 52.25 -8.26 57.56
C THR A 152 51.82 -7.30 56.44
N ALA A 153 50.53 -6.97 56.33
CA ALA A 153 50.05 -5.91 55.45
C ALA A 153 50.55 -4.52 55.88
N ILE A 154 50.55 -4.22 57.18
CA ILE A 154 51.10 -2.96 57.73
C ILE A 154 52.61 -2.89 57.49
N LYS A 155 53.37 -3.94 57.79
CA LYS A 155 54.82 -3.98 57.51
C LYS A 155 55.15 -3.90 56.02
N GLY A 156 54.29 -4.48 55.16
CA GLY A 156 54.39 -4.37 53.71
C GLY A 156 54.15 -2.94 53.23
N ALA A 157 53.14 -2.26 53.80
CA ALA A 157 52.87 -0.86 53.53
C ALA A 157 53.99 0.06 54.05
N GLU A 158 54.54 -0.19 55.24
CA GLU A 158 55.67 0.57 55.80
C GLU A 158 56.94 0.38 54.96
N ARG A 159 57.22 -0.84 54.48
CA ARG A 159 58.31 -1.09 53.51
C ARG A 159 58.08 -0.40 52.17
N ALA A 160 56.84 -0.37 51.68
CA ALA A 160 56.50 0.34 50.45
C ALA A 160 56.66 1.86 50.61
N VAL A 161 56.30 2.41 51.77
CA VAL A 161 56.50 3.83 52.11
C VAL A 161 57.98 4.14 52.29
N ALA A 162 58.77 3.27 52.91
CA ALA A 162 60.22 3.42 53.04
C ALA A 162 60.92 3.35 51.67
N ALA A 163 60.52 2.40 50.82
CA ALA A 163 61.03 2.30 49.44
C ALA A 163 60.65 3.52 48.61
N ALA A 164 59.41 4.04 48.76
CA ALA A 164 59.00 5.28 48.11
C ALA A 164 59.75 6.50 48.65
N ALA A 165 60.10 6.52 49.94
CA ALA A 165 60.90 7.58 50.54
C ALA A 165 62.35 7.56 50.03
N GLU A 166 62.98 6.38 49.91
CA GLU A 166 64.31 6.24 49.30
C GLU A 166 64.32 6.61 47.81
N GLU A 167 63.27 6.26 47.06
CA GLU A 167 63.08 6.68 45.66
C GLU A 167 62.98 8.20 45.54
N LEU A 168 62.21 8.83 46.43
CA LEU A 168 62.03 10.28 46.46
C LEU A 168 63.32 11.00 46.88
N GLU A 169 64.12 10.40 47.76
CA GLU A 169 65.45 10.89 48.11
C GLU A 169 66.46 10.70 46.97
N ARG A 170 66.40 9.58 46.24
CA ARG A 170 67.18 9.34 45.01
C ARG A 170 66.88 10.35 43.91
N LEU A 171 65.61 10.67 43.71
CA LEU A 171 65.16 11.68 42.74
C LEU A 171 65.57 13.10 43.16
N LYS A 172 65.65 13.38 44.46
CA LYS A 172 66.19 14.64 44.99
C LYS A 172 67.72 14.74 44.89
N ALA A 173 68.43 13.61 44.98
CA ALA A 173 69.89 13.54 44.89
C ALA A 173 70.44 13.69 43.45
N ASN A 174 69.57 13.56 42.44
CA ASN A 174 69.90 13.76 41.02
C ASN A 174 68.92 14.76 40.40
N PRO A 175 69.05 16.07 40.67
CA PRO A 175 68.14 17.09 40.14
C PRO A 175 68.26 17.29 38.62
N ASP A 176 69.27 16.69 37.99
CA ASP A 176 69.60 16.85 36.56
C ASP A 176 69.13 15.67 35.69
N VAL A 177 68.37 14.72 36.25
CA VAL A 177 67.43 13.94 35.42
C VAL A 177 66.28 14.88 35.10
N ALA A 178 66.55 15.80 34.18
CA ALA A 178 65.53 16.60 33.55
C ALA A 178 64.42 15.62 33.13
N VAL A 179 63.28 15.68 33.82
CA VAL A 179 62.05 15.19 33.23
C VAL A 179 62.02 15.91 31.90
N ASP A 180 62.19 15.19 30.78
CA ASP A 180 62.09 15.75 29.44
C ASP A 180 60.64 16.22 29.28
N GLU A 181 60.33 17.37 29.87
CA GLU A 181 59.08 18.09 29.83
C GLU A 181 58.59 18.25 28.39
N PRO A 182 59.45 18.52 27.37
CA PRO A 182 59.02 18.47 25.97
C PRO A 182 58.57 17.08 25.51
N ALA A 183 59.22 16.00 25.95
CA ALA A 183 58.83 14.63 25.60
C ALA A 183 57.53 14.21 26.30
N LEU A 184 57.32 14.65 27.55
CA LEU A 184 56.06 14.43 28.28
C LEU A 184 54.90 15.19 27.62
N GLN A 185 55.13 16.45 27.24
CA GLN A 185 54.15 17.26 26.50
C GLN A 185 53.86 16.69 25.11
N GLN A 186 54.86 16.11 24.43
CA GLN A 186 54.64 15.40 23.16
C GLN A 186 53.78 14.16 23.36
N LYS A 187 54.08 13.31 24.35
CA LYS A 187 53.25 12.15 24.69
C LYS A 187 51.81 12.56 25.02
N GLN A 188 51.62 13.62 25.81
CA GLN A 188 50.29 14.15 26.13
C GLN A 188 49.54 14.64 24.88
N LYS A 189 50.23 15.30 23.94
CA LYS A 189 49.63 15.74 22.66
C LYS A 189 49.26 14.55 21.78
N GLU A 190 50.09 13.51 21.73
CA GLU A 190 49.83 12.28 21.00
C GLU A 190 48.64 11.52 21.59
N GLU A 191 48.58 11.36 22.91
CA GLU A 191 47.45 10.76 23.61
C GLU A 191 46.16 11.55 23.39
N MET A 192 46.23 12.89 23.46
CA MET A 192 45.06 13.75 23.19
C MET A 192 44.61 13.65 21.73
N LYS A 193 45.53 13.52 20.78
CA LYS A 193 45.22 13.30 19.36
C LYS A 193 44.57 11.94 19.12
N VAL A 194 45.07 10.88 19.75
CA VAL A 194 44.47 9.54 19.69
C VAL A 194 43.06 9.56 20.30
N ALA A 195 42.88 10.23 21.45
CA ALA A 195 41.56 10.39 22.07
C ALA A 195 40.59 11.17 21.18
N LEU A 196 41.04 12.24 20.51
CA LEU A 196 40.23 12.99 19.56
C LEU A 196 39.84 12.14 18.33
N GLN A 197 40.76 11.36 17.79
CA GLN A 197 40.48 10.45 16.67
C GLN A 197 39.51 9.33 17.06
N ALA A 198 39.62 8.81 18.29
CA ALA A 198 38.67 7.82 18.81
C ALA A 198 37.26 8.42 18.92
N LEU A 199 37.13 9.64 19.47
CA LEU A 199 35.85 10.35 19.55
C LEU A 199 35.27 10.67 18.16
N GLN A 200 36.12 11.05 17.20
CA GLN A 200 35.69 11.28 15.83
C GLN A 200 35.16 10.01 15.17
N SER A 201 35.87 8.89 15.29
CA SER A 201 35.43 7.63 14.69
C SER A 201 34.17 7.05 15.36
N GLU A 202 34.01 7.23 16.67
CA GLU A 202 32.76 6.90 17.38
C GLU A 202 31.59 7.77 16.89
N ALA A 203 31.79 9.09 16.76
CA ALA A 203 30.77 9.99 16.23
C ALA A 203 30.41 9.67 14.77
N GLU A 204 31.38 9.32 13.93
CA GLU A 204 31.15 8.89 12.54
C GLU A 204 30.36 7.58 12.48
N ALA A 205 30.69 6.60 13.34
CA ALA A 205 29.97 5.34 13.42
C ALA A 205 28.50 5.54 13.84
N ASP A 206 28.25 6.40 14.82
CA ASP A 206 26.89 6.75 15.26
C ASP A 206 26.08 7.43 14.14
N VAL A 207 26.68 8.37 13.43
CA VAL A 207 26.04 9.03 12.28
C VAL A 207 25.75 8.03 11.17
N GLN A 208 26.69 7.14 10.84
CA GLN A 208 26.50 6.09 9.85
C GLN A 208 25.38 5.13 10.26
N ALA A 209 25.31 4.73 11.53
CA ALA A 209 24.24 3.90 12.06
C ALA A 209 22.88 4.59 11.93
N GLN A 210 22.77 5.89 12.24
CA GLN A 210 21.54 6.66 12.06
C GLN A 210 21.13 6.78 10.59
N VAL A 211 22.09 7.00 9.69
CA VAL A 211 21.85 7.05 8.24
C VAL A 211 21.34 5.69 7.75
N GLN A 212 21.92 4.58 8.21
CA GLN A 212 21.47 3.25 7.82
C GLN A 212 20.06 2.96 8.36
N GLU A 213 19.79 3.28 9.63
CA GLU A 213 18.44 3.13 10.20
C GLU A 213 17.40 3.98 9.45
N ALA A 214 17.76 5.20 9.04
CA ALA A 214 16.89 6.06 8.23
C ALA A 214 16.64 5.47 6.84
N LYS A 215 17.65 4.89 6.19
CA LYS A 215 17.49 4.17 4.92
C LYS A 215 16.56 2.97 5.05
N ASP A 216 16.72 2.17 6.10
CA ASP A 216 15.90 0.98 6.33
C ASP A 216 14.44 1.37 6.60
N LYS A 217 14.21 2.42 7.40
CA LYS A 217 12.86 2.97 7.62
C LYS A 217 12.23 3.50 6.33
N LEU A 218 13.01 4.22 5.52
CA LEU A 218 12.55 4.72 4.23
C LEU A 218 12.22 3.56 3.27
N ALA A 219 13.03 2.51 3.26
CA ALA A 219 12.78 1.31 2.45
C ALA A 219 11.49 0.61 2.91
N GLN A 220 11.30 0.43 4.22
CA GLN A 220 10.07 -0.13 4.78
C GLN A 220 8.84 0.71 4.43
N GLU A 221 8.91 2.04 4.58
CA GLU A 221 7.80 2.92 4.23
C GLU A 221 7.47 2.88 2.74
N LYS A 222 8.49 2.84 1.87
CA LYS A 222 8.29 2.68 0.42
C LYS A 222 7.55 1.38 0.11
N VAL A 223 7.97 0.27 0.70
CA VAL A 223 7.31 -1.04 0.51
C VAL A 223 5.89 -1.00 1.05
N SER A 224 5.65 -0.46 2.26
CA SER A 224 4.30 -0.33 2.82
C SER A 224 3.38 0.51 1.93
N ARG A 225 3.86 1.65 1.42
CA ARG A 225 3.08 2.50 0.51
C ARG A 225 2.81 1.83 -0.83
N MET A 226 3.75 1.03 -1.33
CA MET A 226 3.59 0.27 -2.57
C MET A 226 2.50 -0.79 -2.40
N ILE A 227 2.59 -1.61 -1.34
CA ILE A 227 1.57 -2.62 -1.03
C ILE A 227 0.19 -1.97 -0.84
N GLU A 228 0.08 -0.88 -0.08
CA GLU A 228 -1.19 -0.18 0.09
C GLU A 228 -1.73 0.42 -1.22
N ALA A 229 -0.86 0.79 -2.15
CA ALA A 229 -1.27 1.28 -3.46
C ALA A 229 -1.76 0.13 -4.36
N GLU A 230 -1.05 -0.99 -4.37
CA GLU A 230 -1.44 -2.22 -5.06
C GLU A 230 -2.79 -2.72 -4.56
N GLU A 231 -2.98 -2.84 -3.24
CA GLU A 231 -4.26 -3.25 -2.66
C GLU A 231 -5.43 -2.35 -3.07
N LYS A 232 -5.20 -1.03 -3.17
CA LYS A 232 -6.23 -0.09 -3.63
C LYS A 232 -6.54 -0.24 -5.12
N LEU A 233 -5.53 -0.52 -5.95
CA LEU A 233 -5.73 -0.80 -7.36
C LEU A 233 -6.49 -2.10 -7.55
N ASP A 234 -6.13 -3.16 -6.84
CA ASP A 234 -6.82 -4.45 -6.88
C ASP A 234 -8.28 -4.33 -6.44
N GLN A 235 -8.54 -3.57 -5.37
CA GLN A 235 -9.91 -3.27 -4.93
C GLN A 235 -10.70 -2.52 -6.00
N ALA A 236 -10.13 -1.49 -6.62
CA ALA A 236 -10.80 -0.72 -7.66
C ALA A 236 -11.06 -1.56 -8.93
N ILE A 237 -10.14 -2.44 -9.30
CA ILE A 237 -10.32 -3.38 -10.42
C ILE A 237 -11.43 -4.37 -10.08
N ALA A 238 -11.44 -4.97 -8.89
CA ALA A 238 -12.46 -5.90 -8.45
C ALA A 238 -13.86 -5.27 -8.42
N GLU A 239 -13.98 -4.04 -7.92
CA GLU A 239 -15.24 -3.29 -7.93
C GLU A 239 -15.74 -3.05 -9.35
N ARG A 240 -14.87 -2.61 -10.27
CA ARG A 240 -15.24 -2.39 -11.67
C ARG A 240 -15.62 -3.67 -12.39
N LEU A 241 -14.92 -4.77 -12.14
CA LEU A 241 -15.25 -6.07 -12.71
C LEU A 241 -16.62 -6.55 -12.22
N LYS A 242 -16.89 -6.41 -10.93
CA LYS A 242 -18.19 -6.76 -10.36
C LYS A 242 -19.33 -5.93 -10.94
N GLU A 243 -19.15 -4.61 -11.07
CA GLU A 243 -20.14 -3.75 -11.70
C GLU A 243 -20.39 -4.12 -13.17
N ALA A 244 -19.34 -4.49 -13.91
CA ALA A 244 -19.47 -4.94 -15.29
C ALA A 244 -20.21 -6.29 -15.38
N GLU A 245 -19.88 -7.23 -14.50
CA GLU A 245 -20.55 -8.53 -14.43
C GLU A 245 -22.04 -8.37 -14.08
N ASP A 246 -22.37 -7.54 -13.09
CA ASP A 246 -23.76 -7.30 -12.69
C ASP A 246 -24.57 -6.66 -13.82
N LYS A 247 -23.97 -5.74 -14.61
CA LYS A 247 -24.62 -5.17 -15.81
C LYS A 247 -24.87 -6.23 -16.88
N LEU A 248 -23.87 -7.05 -17.20
CA LEU A 248 -24.01 -8.11 -18.19
C LEU A 248 -25.06 -9.14 -17.76
N ARG A 249 -25.12 -9.49 -16.47
CA ARG A 249 -26.15 -10.36 -15.91
C ARG A 249 -27.55 -9.75 -16.04
N GLN A 250 -27.70 -8.45 -15.77
CA GLN A 250 -28.98 -7.75 -15.95
C GLN A 250 -29.40 -7.69 -17.41
N GLU A 251 -28.49 -7.39 -18.34
CA GLU A 251 -28.77 -7.40 -19.77
C GLU A 251 -29.15 -8.81 -20.26
N ALA A 252 -28.42 -9.83 -19.82
CA ALA A 252 -28.73 -11.22 -20.16
C ALA A 252 -30.10 -11.64 -19.62
N GLN A 253 -30.42 -11.30 -18.37
CA GLN A 253 -31.72 -11.58 -17.78
C GLN A 253 -32.83 -10.84 -18.53
N GLY A 254 -32.64 -9.57 -18.86
CA GLY A 254 -33.61 -8.82 -19.66
C GLY A 254 -33.88 -9.44 -21.02
N ARG A 255 -32.84 -9.94 -21.71
CA ARG A 255 -33.00 -10.68 -22.98
C ARG A 255 -33.75 -12.00 -22.79
N ILE A 256 -33.48 -12.73 -21.71
CA ILE A 256 -34.18 -13.97 -21.38
C ILE A 256 -35.67 -13.67 -21.12
N ASP A 257 -35.98 -12.68 -20.30
CA ASP A 257 -37.35 -12.30 -19.96
C ASP A 257 -38.14 -11.85 -21.20
N GLU A 258 -37.51 -11.06 -22.07
CA GLU A 258 -38.11 -10.64 -23.34
C GLU A 258 -38.34 -11.82 -24.29
N ALA A 259 -37.36 -12.71 -24.43
CA ALA A 259 -37.50 -13.91 -25.24
C ALA A 259 -38.61 -14.84 -24.70
N GLN A 260 -38.72 -14.99 -23.37
CA GLN A 260 -39.78 -15.75 -22.74
C GLN A 260 -41.15 -15.13 -23.02
N LYS A 261 -41.27 -13.80 -22.90
CA LYS A 261 -42.52 -13.08 -23.22
C LYS A 261 -42.90 -13.24 -24.68
N GLN A 262 -41.95 -13.15 -25.61
CA GLN A 262 -42.19 -13.38 -27.04
C GLN A 262 -42.63 -14.82 -27.31
N ALA A 263 -41.99 -15.81 -26.68
CA ALA A 263 -42.37 -17.21 -26.80
C ALA A 263 -43.78 -17.48 -26.26
N GLN A 264 -44.12 -16.91 -25.11
CA GLN A 264 -45.47 -16.98 -24.54
C GLN A 264 -46.50 -16.34 -25.47
N ALA A 265 -46.24 -15.14 -26.00
CA ALA A 265 -47.13 -14.48 -26.93
C ALA A 265 -47.36 -15.29 -28.22
N ARG A 266 -46.29 -15.91 -28.77
CA ARG A 266 -46.43 -16.81 -29.93
C ARG A 266 -47.26 -18.04 -29.62
N LEU A 267 -47.11 -18.63 -28.44
CA LEU A 267 -47.93 -19.75 -28.00
C LEU A 267 -49.40 -19.32 -27.86
N GLU A 268 -49.65 -18.16 -27.28
CA GLU A 268 -51.01 -17.61 -27.16
C GLU A 268 -51.64 -17.37 -28.52
N GLU A 269 -50.90 -16.84 -29.49
CA GLU A 269 -51.34 -16.64 -30.87
C GLU A 269 -51.70 -17.98 -31.54
N ILE A 270 -50.80 -18.97 -31.48
CA ILE A 270 -51.06 -20.32 -32.02
C ILE A 270 -52.29 -20.94 -31.36
N MET A 271 -52.43 -20.79 -30.04
CA MET A 271 -53.58 -21.31 -29.30
C MET A 271 -54.87 -20.56 -29.67
N ALA A 272 -54.82 -19.24 -29.88
CA ALA A 272 -55.96 -18.45 -30.33
C ALA A 272 -56.45 -18.89 -31.72
N ASP A 273 -55.53 -19.22 -32.63
CA ASP A 273 -55.84 -19.73 -33.97
C ASP A 273 -56.33 -21.19 -33.96
N ALA A 274 -55.83 -22.02 -33.05
CA ALA A 274 -56.17 -23.44 -32.97
C ALA A 274 -57.54 -23.67 -32.31
N LYS A 275 -57.88 -22.91 -31.26
CA LYS A 275 -59.15 -23.03 -30.52
C LYS A 275 -60.39 -23.07 -31.41
N PRO A 276 -60.65 -22.09 -32.30
CA PRO A 276 -61.87 -22.10 -33.11
C PRO A 276 -61.90 -23.25 -34.12
N LYS A 277 -60.74 -23.69 -34.64
CA LYS A 277 -60.65 -24.84 -35.56
C LYS A 277 -61.02 -26.13 -34.85
N ILE A 278 -60.53 -26.29 -33.61
CA ILE A 278 -60.85 -27.42 -32.75
C ILE A 278 -62.34 -27.40 -32.42
N GLU A 279 -62.88 -26.27 -31.95
CA GLU A 279 -64.31 -26.11 -31.64
C GLU A 279 -65.21 -26.39 -32.84
N ALA A 280 -64.85 -25.90 -34.03
CA ALA A 280 -65.57 -26.20 -35.27
C ALA A 280 -65.55 -27.69 -35.59
N SER A 281 -64.39 -28.35 -35.49
CA SER A 281 -64.27 -29.79 -35.71
C SER A 281 -65.11 -30.59 -34.72
N TRP A 282 -65.15 -30.22 -33.44
CA TRP A 282 -66.02 -30.87 -32.46
C TRP A 282 -67.51 -30.61 -32.75
N ALA A 283 -67.87 -29.40 -33.15
CA ALA A 283 -69.24 -29.05 -33.51
C ALA A 283 -69.73 -29.88 -34.72
N ASP A 284 -68.89 -30.08 -35.72
CA ASP A 284 -69.22 -30.90 -36.89
C ASP A 284 -69.34 -32.39 -36.53
N GLN A 285 -68.46 -32.91 -35.67
CA GLN A 285 -68.60 -34.27 -35.13
C GLN A 285 -69.91 -34.46 -34.35
N ILE A 286 -70.34 -33.47 -33.56
CA ILE A 286 -71.61 -33.53 -32.84
C ILE A 286 -72.79 -33.57 -33.82
N LYS A 287 -72.80 -32.70 -34.84
CA LYS A 287 -73.86 -32.69 -35.87
C LYS A 287 -73.96 -34.04 -36.59
N ASP A 288 -72.82 -34.64 -36.94
CA ASP A 288 -72.79 -35.96 -37.59
C ASP A 288 -73.37 -37.06 -36.68
N LEU A 289 -73.04 -37.03 -35.39
CA LEU A 289 -73.59 -37.97 -34.41
C LEU A 289 -75.09 -37.76 -34.19
N GLU A 290 -75.56 -36.52 -34.13
CA GLU A 290 -76.98 -36.19 -34.04
C GLU A 290 -77.75 -36.65 -35.27
N ALA A 291 -77.19 -36.44 -36.47
CA ALA A 291 -77.78 -36.91 -37.72
C ALA A 291 -77.89 -38.44 -37.74
N LYS A 292 -76.82 -39.16 -37.33
CA LYS A 292 -76.83 -40.62 -37.18
C LYS A 292 -77.86 -41.09 -36.15
N ALA A 293 -77.95 -40.43 -35.00
CA ALA A 293 -78.93 -40.75 -33.96
C ALA A 293 -80.37 -40.51 -34.45
N LYS A 294 -80.63 -39.42 -35.18
CA LYS A 294 -81.93 -39.13 -35.78
C LYS A 294 -82.31 -40.16 -36.83
N ALA A 295 -81.37 -40.55 -37.70
CA ALA A 295 -81.57 -41.61 -38.69
C ALA A 295 -81.88 -42.96 -38.02
N ALA A 296 -81.13 -43.32 -36.97
CA ALA A 296 -81.37 -44.54 -36.20
C ALA A 296 -82.75 -44.53 -35.51
N ARG A 297 -83.16 -43.41 -34.91
CA ARG A 297 -84.50 -43.23 -34.34
C ARG A 297 -85.61 -43.34 -35.38
N ALA A 298 -85.43 -42.73 -36.56
CA ALA A 298 -86.40 -42.82 -37.65
C ALA A 298 -86.52 -44.27 -38.16
N ALA A 299 -85.41 -44.98 -38.29
CA ALA A 299 -85.39 -46.40 -38.65
C ALA A 299 -86.13 -47.27 -37.61
N ALA A 300 -85.89 -47.03 -36.31
CA ALA A 300 -86.58 -47.73 -35.24
C ALA A 300 -88.10 -47.48 -35.25
N ASN A 301 -88.53 -46.22 -35.42
CA ASN A 301 -89.95 -45.87 -35.51
C ASN A 301 -90.63 -46.43 -36.78
N ALA A 302 -89.91 -46.56 -37.89
CA ALA A 302 -90.41 -47.19 -39.10
C ALA A 302 -90.56 -48.71 -38.93
N PHE A 303 -89.67 -49.33 -38.15
CA PHE A 303 -89.74 -50.75 -37.82
C PHE A 303 -90.96 -51.06 -36.94
N THR A 304 -91.22 -50.28 -35.89
CA THR A 304 -92.36 -50.49 -34.99
C THR A 304 -93.73 -50.19 -35.58
N LYS A 305 -93.81 -49.49 -36.72
CA LYS A 305 -95.07 -49.22 -37.45
C LYS A 305 -95.46 -50.30 -38.48
N LYS A 306 -94.57 -51.27 -38.71
CA LYS A 306 -94.74 -52.35 -39.69
C LYS A 306 -95.22 -53.67 -39.05
N GLU A 307 -95.25 -53.75 -37.72
CA GLU A 307 -95.92 -54.77 -36.92
C GLU A 307 -97.35 -54.30 -36.56
#